data_AF-A0A6L8QAH5-F1
#
_entry.id   AF-A0A6L8QAH5-F1
#
_cell.length_a   1.000
_cell.length_b   1.000
_cell.length_c   1.000
_cell.angle_alpha   90.00
_cell.angle_beta   90.00
_cell.angle_gamma   90.00
#
_symmetry.space_group_name_H-M   'P 1'
#
loop_
_entity.id
_entity.type
_entity.pdbx_description
1 polymer ?
#
loop_
_entity_poly.entity_id
_entity_poly.type
_entity_poly.pdbx_seq_one_letter_code
_entity_poly.pdbx_strand_id
1 'polypeptide(L)'
;MLCLPNAGCTNKEVEKAFRGDLRPGKANKVIGEYCQSCHIHKDFDPPLHVSQVRNLYKRTAFRRARECRSCHYIEKNWMTNQHERKTRMPEDANRGKFKKFERKELSRKRRG
;
A
#
# COMPACT_ATOMS: atom_id res chain seq x y z
N MET A 1 -22.09 -23.51 3.58
CA MET A 1 -20.66 -23.20 3.34
C MET A 1 -20.31 -22.02 4.24
N LEU A 2 -19.64 -22.29 5.37
CA LEU A 2 -19.33 -21.29 6.39
C LEU A 2 -18.24 -20.33 5.88
N CYS A 3 -18.56 -19.04 5.76
CA CYS A 3 -17.56 -17.99 5.62
C CYS A 3 -16.78 -17.89 6.94
N LEU A 4 -15.60 -18.51 7.00
CA LEU A 4 -14.65 -18.28 8.08
C LEU A 4 -14.28 -16.79 8.07
N PRO A 5 -14.38 -16.08 9.22
CA PRO A 5 -13.93 -14.71 9.32
C PRO A 5 -12.41 -14.74 9.23
N ASN A 6 -11.86 -14.54 8.03
CA ASN A 6 -10.44 -14.23 7.90
C ASN A 6 -10.25 -12.80 8.40
N ALA A 7 -10.29 -12.62 9.72
CA ALA A 7 -9.74 -11.45 10.36
C ALA A 7 -8.28 -11.39 9.90
N GLY A 8 -7.99 -10.48 8.97
CA GLY A 8 -6.64 -10.22 8.52
C GLY A 8 -5.83 -9.69 9.70
N CYS A 9 -5.33 -10.60 10.53
CA CYS A 9 -4.34 -10.32 11.56
C CYS A 9 -3.13 -9.76 10.81
N THR A 10 -3.06 -8.45 10.72
CA THR A 10 -1.91 -7.76 10.16
C THR A 10 -0.72 -8.12 11.04
N ASN A 11 0.15 -8.98 10.50
CA ASN A 11 1.32 -9.44 11.21
C ASN A 11 2.30 -8.27 11.38
N LYS A 12 3.12 -8.27 12.44
CA LYS A 12 4.12 -7.21 12.71
C LYS A 12 5.02 -6.93 11.50
N GLU A 13 5.22 -7.93 10.64
CA GLU A 13 6.00 -7.79 9.41
C GLU A 13 5.28 -6.94 8.34
N VAL A 14 3.95 -7.05 8.21
CA VAL A 14 3.14 -6.21 7.32
C VAL A 14 3.21 -4.76 7.77
N GLU A 15 3.12 -4.50 9.07
CA GLU A 15 3.30 -3.14 9.59
C GLU A 15 4.66 -2.55 9.24
N LYS A 16 5.74 -3.31 9.49
CA LYS A 16 7.11 -2.90 9.14
C LYS A 16 7.25 -2.60 7.65
N ALA A 17 6.65 -3.43 6.80
CA ALA A 17 6.64 -3.22 5.35
C ALA A 17 5.98 -1.89 4.95
N PHE A 18 4.79 -1.61 5.48
CA PHE A 18 4.05 -0.37 5.20
C PHE A 18 4.72 0.87 5.81
N ARG A 19 5.36 0.76 6.98
CA ARG A 19 6.00 1.89 7.67
C ARG A 19 7.23 2.44 6.97
N GLY A 20 8.01 1.61 6.27
CA GLY A 20 9.34 2.03 5.85
C GLY A 20 10.44 1.05 6.18
N ASP A 21 10.20 0.18 7.15
CA ASP A 21 11.24 -0.46 7.97
C ASP A 21 11.94 -1.63 7.26
N LEU A 22 11.39 -2.09 6.14
CA LEU A 22 11.95 -3.15 5.30
C LEU A 22 12.53 -2.59 4.00
N ARG A 23 13.54 -3.28 3.46
CA ARG A 23 14.07 -3.01 2.11
C ARG A 23 12.93 -3.08 1.07
N PRO A 24 12.90 -2.22 0.04
CA PRO A 24 11.79 -2.12 -0.89
C PRO A 24 11.32 -3.44 -1.51
N GLY A 25 12.25 -4.31 -1.93
CA GLY A 25 11.90 -5.63 -2.50
C GLY A 25 11.19 -6.54 -1.50
N LYS A 26 11.71 -6.63 -0.26
CA LYS A 26 11.08 -7.41 0.81
C LYS A 26 9.73 -6.79 1.21
N ALA A 27 9.66 -5.46 1.32
CA ALA A 27 8.42 -4.77 1.65
C ALA A 27 7.31 -5.06 0.62
N ASN A 28 7.64 -4.99 -0.68
CA ASN A 28 6.68 -5.29 -1.74
C ASN A 28 6.22 -6.74 -1.74
N LYS A 29 7.11 -7.69 -1.48
CA LYS A 29 6.73 -9.10 -1.35
C LYS A 29 5.71 -9.29 -0.22
N VAL A 30 6.04 -8.81 0.99
CA VAL A 30 5.16 -8.91 2.16
C VAL A 30 3.81 -8.22 1.94
N ILE A 31 3.81 -7.02 1.36
CA ILE A 31 2.55 -6.30 1.09
C ILE A 31 1.76 -6.97 -0.04
N GLY A 32 2.42 -7.50 -1.06
CA GLY A 32 1.78 -8.24 -2.15
C GLY A 32 1.07 -9.50 -1.64
N GLU A 33 1.75 -10.31 -0.83
CA GLU A 33 1.19 -11.49 -0.17
C GLU A 33 0.01 -11.13 0.73
N TYR A 34 0.12 -10.04 1.50
CA TYR A 34 -0.98 -9.52 2.32
C TYR A 34 -2.18 -9.06 1.48
N CYS A 35 -1.94 -8.48 0.31
CA CYS A 35 -3.02 -8.14 -0.61
C CYS A 35 -3.69 -9.40 -1.17
N GLN A 36 -2.91 -10.40 -1.56
CA GLN A 36 -3.38 -11.68 -2.11
C GLN A 36 -4.13 -12.55 -1.09
N SER A 37 -3.83 -12.43 0.21
CA SER A 37 -4.55 -13.17 1.25
C SER A 37 -6.03 -12.74 1.39
N CYS A 38 -6.45 -11.69 0.69
CA CYS A 38 -7.84 -11.26 0.60
C CYS A 38 -8.53 -11.99 -0.57
N HIS A 39 -9.69 -12.62 -0.33
CA HIS A 39 -10.40 -13.40 -1.34
C HIS A 39 -10.69 -12.67 -2.67
N ILE A 40 -10.87 -11.35 -2.63
CA ILE A 40 -11.08 -10.50 -3.83
C ILE A 40 -9.81 -10.24 -4.65
N HIS A 41 -8.64 -10.70 -4.19
CA HIS A 41 -7.33 -10.42 -4.79
C HIS A 41 -6.49 -11.70 -4.96
N LYS A 42 -7.09 -12.89 -4.99
CA LYS A 42 -6.34 -14.14 -5.09
C LYS A 42 -5.45 -14.20 -6.35
N ASP A 43 -5.91 -13.63 -7.46
CA ASP A 43 -5.18 -13.56 -8.74
C ASP A 43 -4.43 -12.22 -8.93
N PHE A 44 -4.15 -11.51 -7.83
CA PHE A 44 -3.50 -10.20 -7.87
C PHE A 44 -2.01 -10.31 -8.22
N ASP A 45 -1.61 -9.67 -9.31
CA ASP A 45 -0.20 -9.41 -9.68
C ASP A 45 0.19 -7.98 -9.27
N PRO A 46 1.04 -7.78 -8.25
CA PRO A 46 1.40 -6.44 -7.79
C PRO A 46 2.14 -5.58 -8.84
N PRO A 47 3.18 -6.06 -9.54
CA PRO A 47 3.77 -5.34 -10.67
C PRO A 47 2.76 -4.89 -11.73
N LEU A 48 1.91 -5.81 -12.21
CA LEU A 48 0.91 -5.50 -13.22
C LEU A 48 -0.08 -4.45 -12.71
N HIS A 49 -0.60 -4.65 -11.49
CA HIS A 49 -1.52 -3.72 -10.86
C HIS A 49 -0.93 -2.31 -10.75
N VAL A 50 0.29 -2.17 -10.22
CA VAL A 50 0.96 -0.86 -10.10
C VAL A 50 1.14 -0.19 -11.45
N SER A 51 1.49 -0.96 -12.49
CA SER A 51 1.68 -0.44 -13.86
C SER A 51 0.40 0.15 -14.45
N GLN A 52 -0.76 -0.46 -14.15
CA GLN A 52 -2.07 -0.02 -14.62
C GLN A 52 -2.55 1.21 -13.83
N VAL A 53 -2.54 1.15 -12.49
CA VAL A 53 -3.16 2.19 -11.66
C VAL A 53 -2.35 3.48 -11.59
N ARG A 54 -1.02 3.44 -11.73
CA ARG A 54 -0.18 4.65 -11.63
C ARG A 54 -0.53 5.72 -12.68
N ASN A 55 -1.11 5.32 -13.81
CA ASN A 55 -1.49 6.22 -14.88
C ASN A 55 -2.72 7.09 -14.53
N LEU A 56 -3.49 6.68 -13.52
CA LEU A 56 -4.61 7.46 -12.99
C LEU A 56 -4.14 8.67 -12.16
N TYR A 57 -2.87 8.66 -11.74
CA TYR A 57 -2.29 9.72 -10.91
C TYR A 57 -1.55 10.75 -11.75
N LYS A 58 -1.89 12.03 -11.54
CA LYS A 58 -1.20 13.20 -12.11
C LYS A 58 0.06 13.58 -11.34
N ARG A 59 0.15 13.19 -10.06
CA ARG A 59 1.26 13.58 -9.17
C ARG A 59 2.44 12.62 -9.29
N THR A 60 3.66 13.16 -9.42
CA THR A 60 4.89 12.40 -9.70
C THR A 60 5.20 11.31 -8.68
N ALA A 61 4.93 11.53 -7.38
CA ALA A 61 5.23 10.54 -6.34
C ALA A 61 4.51 9.20 -6.59
N PHE A 62 3.27 9.25 -7.07
CA PHE A 62 2.44 8.09 -7.37
C PHE A 62 2.65 7.60 -8.81
N ARG A 63 2.77 8.50 -9.79
CA ARG A 63 3.01 8.11 -11.19
C ARG A 63 4.29 7.31 -11.39
N ARG A 64 5.30 7.56 -10.54
CA ARG A 64 6.57 6.80 -10.49
C ARG A 64 6.59 5.75 -9.37
N ALA A 65 5.44 5.32 -8.87
CA ALA A 65 5.38 4.27 -7.87
C ALA A 65 5.88 2.95 -8.46
N ARG A 66 6.64 2.21 -7.64
CA ARG A 66 7.02 0.81 -7.85
C ARG A 66 6.63 -0.05 -6.66
N GLU A 67 6.04 0.56 -5.64
CA GLU A 67 5.76 -0.08 -4.36
C GLU A 67 4.31 0.12 -3.96
N CYS A 68 3.65 -0.94 -3.46
CA CYS A 68 2.24 -0.90 -3.03
C CYS A 68 1.99 0.16 -1.96
N ARG A 69 2.95 0.34 -1.02
CA ARG A 69 2.86 1.37 0.04
C ARG A 69 2.88 2.82 -0.47
N SER A 70 3.21 3.02 -1.75
CA SER A 70 3.14 4.35 -2.35
C SER A 70 1.67 4.82 -2.41
N CYS A 71 0.76 3.93 -2.80
CA CYS A 71 -0.66 4.22 -2.92
C CYS A 71 -1.44 3.75 -1.69
N HIS A 72 -1.04 2.65 -1.07
CA HIS A 72 -1.74 2.07 0.08
C HIS A 72 -1.01 2.35 1.39
N TYR A 73 -1.77 2.38 2.47
CA TYR A 73 -1.24 2.44 3.82
C TYR A 73 -2.19 1.71 4.76
N ILE A 74 -1.71 1.45 5.98
CA ILE A 74 -2.54 0.84 7.01
C ILE A 74 -2.71 1.82 8.16
N GLU A 75 -3.89 1.82 8.76
CA GLU A 75 -4.20 2.53 9.99
C GLU A 75 -4.69 1.53 11.02
N LYS A 76 -4.26 1.69 12.27
CA LYS A 76 -4.73 0.83 13.35
C LYS A 76 -6.11 1.32 13.81
N ASN A 77 -7.11 0.46 13.72
CA ASN A 77 -8.39 0.65 14.37
C ASN A 77 -8.22 0.31 15.86
N TRP A 78 -8.34 1.33 16.71
CA TRP A 78 -8.14 1.19 18.16
C TRP A 78 -9.24 0.38 18.84
N MET A 79 -10.45 0.36 18.27
CA MET A 79 -11.59 -0.36 18.84
C MET A 79 -11.50 -1.86 18.61
N THR A 80 -11.03 -2.28 17.44
CA THR A 80 -10.90 -3.71 17.08
C THR A 80 -9.48 -4.23 17.21
N ASN A 81 -8.50 -3.35 17.49
CA ASN A 81 -7.06 -3.64 17.42
C ASN A 81 -6.59 -4.20 16.07
N GLN A 82 -7.41 -4.10 15.03
CA GLN A 82 -7.09 -4.55 13.68
C GLN A 82 -6.54 -3.41 12.85
N HIS A 83 -5.79 -3.72 11.79
CA HIS A 83 -5.36 -2.71 10.85
C HIS A 83 -6.33 -2.63 9.68
N GLU A 84 -6.75 -1.42 9.35
CA GLU A 84 -7.51 -1.11 8.16
C GLU A 84 -6.57 -0.67 7.05
N ARG A 85 -6.66 -1.32 5.90
CA ARG A 85 -5.97 -0.87 4.69
C ARG A 85 -6.73 0.31 4.09
N LYS A 86 -6.03 1.42 3.88
CA LYS A 86 -6.52 2.62 3.23
C LYS A 86 -5.76 2.87 1.92
N THR A 87 -6.35 3.67 1.05
CA THR A 87 -5.79 4.02 -0.26
C THR A 87 -5.74 5.53 -0.42
N ARG A 88 -4.58 6.03 -0.86
CA ARG A 88 -4.43 7.40 -1.35
C ARG A 88 -5.04 7.46 -2.73
N MET A 89 -6.37 7.59 -2.81
CA MET A 89 -7.12 7.49 -4.05
C MET A 89 -6.64 8.49 -5.11
N PRO A 90 -6.67 8.15 -6.41
CA PRO A 90 -6.26 9.06 -7.48
C PRO A 90 -6.95 10.43 -7.41
N GLU A 91 -8.25 10.47 -7.12
CA GLU A 91 -9.05 11.69 -7.04
C GLU A 91 -8.51 12.63 -5.96
N ASP A 92 -8.21 12.08 -4.78
CA ASP A 92 -7.68 12.80 -3.63
C ASP A 92 -6.22 13.22 -3.82
N ALA A 93 -5.41 12.32 -4.37
CA ALA A 93 -4.02 12.59 -4.68
C ALA A 93 -3.88 13.68 -5.74
N ASN A 94 -4.70 13.64 -6.79
CA ASN A 94 -4.70 14.63 -7.86
C ASN A 94 -5.14 16.02 -7.38
N ARG A 95 -5.99 16.08 -6.34
CA ARG A 95 -6.33 17.32 -5.61
C ARG A 95 -5.24 17.77 -4.64
N GLY A 96 -4.16 17.01 -4.49
CA GLY A 96 -3.01 17.36 -3.64
C GLY A 96 -3.23 17.14 -2.15
N LYS A 97 -4.16 16.26 -1.75
CA LYS A 97 -4.42 15.95 -0.33
C LYS A 97 -3.21 15.32 0.39
N PHE A 98 -2.24 14.77 -0.36
CA PHE A 98 -1.11 14.02 0.19
C PHE A 98 0.26 14.71 0.06
N LYS A 99 0.32 16.05 -0.06
CA LYS A 99 1.57 16.81 -0.24
C LYS A 99 2.69 16.47 0.76
N LYS A 100 2.36 16.24 2.04
CA LYS A 100 3.35 15.85 3.08
C LYS A 100 3.98 14.49 2.76
N PHE A 101 3.17 13.53 2.35
CA PHE A 101 3.63 12.21 1.93
C PHE A 101 4.44 12.28 0.64
N GLU A 102 3.96 13.00 -0.38
CA GLU A 102 4.65 13.15 -1.67
C GLU A 102 6.08 13.68 -1.49
N ARG A 103 6.28 14.70 -0.64
CA ARG A 103 7.62 15.25 -0.33
C ARG A 103 8.54 14.22 0.28
N LYS A 104 8.05 13.42 1.23
CA LYS A 104 8.83 12.35 1.88
C LYS A 104 9.23 11.27 0.86
N GLU A 105 8.29 10.83 0.04
CA GLU A 105 8.56 9.79 -0.97
C GLU A 105 9.56 10.24 -2.03
N LEU A 106 9.42 11.46 -2.54
CA LEU A 106 10.36 11.99 -3.53
C LEU A 106 11.76 12.16 -2.94
N SER A 107 11.87 12.53 -1.67
CA SER A 107 13.16 12.58 -0.96
C SER A 107 13.78 11.19 -0.80
N ARG A 108 12.98 10.18 -0.40
CA ARG A 108 13.46 8.79 -0.27
C ARG A 108 14.04 8.27 -1.58
N LYS A 109 13.34 8.50 -2.70
CA LYS A 109 13.76 8.06 -4.05
C LYS A 109 14.97 8.81 -4.62
N ARG A 110 15.39 9.93 -4.02
CA ARG A 110 16.62 10.64 -4.42
C ARG A 110 17.86 10.13 -3.68
N ARG A 111 17.68 9.42 -2.57
CA ARG A 111 18.75 8.99 -1.66
C ARG A 111 19.13 7.51 -1.81
N GLY A 112 18.40 6.75 -2.62
CA GLY A 112 18.70 5.37 -2.98
C GLY A 112 18.57 5.19 -4.47
#